data_AF-M9LYK3-F1
#
_entry.id   AF-M9LYK3-F1
#
_cell.length_a   1.000
_cell.length_b   1.000
_cell.length_c   1.000
_cell.angle_alpha   90.00
_cell.angle_beta   90.00
_cell.angle_gamma   90.00
#
_symmetry.space_group_name_H-M   'P 1'
#
loop_
_entity.id
_entity.type
_entity.pdbx_description
1 polymer ?
#
loop_
_entity_poly.entity_id
_entity_poly.type
_entity_poly.pdbx_seq_one_letter_code
_entity_poly.pdbx_strand_id
1 'polypeptide(L)'
;MSAADRTLIALIADEDSTTGLLLAGIGNVDEKGEKNFMIVDGKTSVSDIEQTFNHFTSERKDIAILLINQHIAEKIRPIVDRYTQAFPALLEIPAKDHPYDPAKDSVLKRVQKVRPHHPSCSSRSSLTDCDLPTTPHIRTAQQ
;
A
#
# COMPACT_ATOMS: atom_id res chain seq x y z
N MET A 1 3.60 -21.27 8.88
CA MET A 1 4.59 -20.60 9.75
C MET A 1 3.81 -19.72 10.71
N SER A 2 4.00 -19.88 12.01
CA SER A 2 3.21 -19.21 13.05
C SER A 2 3.54 -17.71 13.13
N ALA A 3 2.53 -16.87 13.32
CA ALA A 3 2.71 -15.44 13.57
C ALA A 3 3.27 -15.15 14.98
N ALA A 4 3.15 -16.11 15.90
CA ALA A 4 3.51 -15.92 17.32
C ALA A 4 5.02 -15.75 17.55
N ASP A 5 5.86 -16.26 16.65
CA ASP A 5 7.33 -16.22 16.79
C ASP A 5 7.95 -14.95 16.19
N ARG A 6 7.12 -14.08 15.59
CA ARG A 6 7.52 -12.82 14.96
C ARG A 6 7.12 -11.65 15.84
N THR A 7 8.10 -10.99 16.44
CA THR A 7 7.85 -9.90 17.40
C THR A 7 8.50 -8.58 16.98
N LEU A 8 9.53 -8.63 16.12
CA LEU A 8 10.29 -7.44 15.77
C LEU A 8 9.68 -6.67 14.61
N ILE A 9 9.85 -5.36 14.65
CA ILE A 9 9.54 -4.46 13.54
C ILE A 9 10.87 -4.03 12.93
N ALA A 10 11.00 -4.16 11.61
CA ALA A 10 12.16 -3.70 10.87
C ALA A 10 11.88 -2.38 10.14
N LEU A 11 12.93 -1.61 9.88
CA LEU A 11 12.81 -0.26 9.33
C LEU A 11 13.82 0.02 8.23
N ILE A 12 13.36 0.56 7.11
CA ILE A 12 14.20 1.11 6.04
C ILE A 12 13.72 2.54 5.77
N ALA A 13 14.41 3.52 6.34
CA ALA A 13 13.92 4.90 6.33
C ALA A 13 15.07 5.92 6.36
N ASP A 14 14.74 7.18 6.11
CA ASP A 14 15.71 8.27 6.29
C ASP A 14 16.02 8.49 7.77
N GLU A 15 17.06 9.29 8.05
CA GLU A 15 17.52 9.62 9.40
C GLU A 15 16.39 10.16 10.30
N ASP A 16 15.60 11.10 9.81
CA ASP A 16 14.51 11.75 10.56
C ASP A 16 13.44 10.74 11.01
N SER A 17 13.03 9.86 10.09
CA SER A 17 12.03 8.82 10.39
C SER A 17 12.60 7.76 11.31
N THR A 18 13.83 7.32 11.05
CA THR A 18 14.52 6.33 11.86
C THR A 18 14.66 6.79 13.30
N THR A 19 15.08 8.03 13.52
CA THR A 19 15.22 8.60 14.87
C THR A 19 13.89 8.57 15.63
N GLY A 20 12.79 8.96 15.00
CA GLY A 20 11.47 8.94 15.63
C GLY A 20 11.01 7.53 16.02
N LEU A 21 11.23 6.54 15.15
CA LEU A 21 10.83 5.15 15.44
C LEU A 21 11.75 4.44 16.44
N LEU A 22 13.04 4.76 16.44
CA LEU A 22 13.96 4.28 17.47
C LEU A 22 13.58 4.81 18.85
N LEU A 23 13.18 6.08 18.96
CA LEU A 23 12.66 6.66 20.20
C LEU A 23 11.35 6.01 20.66
N ALA A 24 10.55 5.48 19.74
CA ALA A 24 9.34 4.71 20.06
C ALA A 24 9.66 3.30 20.63
N GLY A 25 10.93 2.88 20.66
CA GLY A 25 11.37 1.60 21.21
C GLY A 25 11.36 0.45 20.23
N ILE A 26 11.35 0.73 18.91
CA ILE A 26 11.38 -0.31 17.87
C ILE A 26 12.80 -0.87 17.65
N GLY A 27 13.84 -0.09 17.97
CA GLY A 27 15.23 -0.48 17.71
C GLY A 27 15.67 -1.70 18.51
N ASN A 28 16.16 -2.73 17.82
CA ASN A 28 16.74 -3.93 18.39
C ASN A 28 18.07 -4.25 17.69
N VAL A 29 19.07 -4.64 18.48
CA VAL A 29 20.34 -5.15 17.98
C VAL A 29 20.50 -6.57 18.51
N ASP A 30 20.63 -7.52 17.60
CA ASP A 30 20.78 -8.93 17.93
C ASP A 30 22.16 -9.23 18.53
N GLU A 31 22.35 -10.40 19.12
CA GLU A 31 23.64 -10.85 19.70
C GLU A 31 24.77 -10.88 18.65
N LYS A 32 24.40 -11.01 17.37
CA LYS A 32 25.32 -10.96 16.22
C LYS A 32 25.70 -9.53 15.80
N GLY A 33 25.14 -8.51 16.45
CA GLY A 33 25.31 -7.10 16.07
C GLY A 33 24.46 -6.68 14.88
N GLU A 34 23.55 -7.53 14.41
CA GLU A 34 22.61 -7.19 13.33
C GLU A 34 21.52 -6.26 13.85
N LYS A 35 21.29 -5.16 13.13
CA LYS A 35 20.29 -4.16 13.46
C LYS A 35 19.03 -4.42 12.66
N ASN A 36 17.87 -4.19 13.25
CA ASN A 36 16.59 -4.26 12.56
C ASN A 36 16.25 -2.98 11.75
N PHE A 37 17.18 -2.04 11.61
CA PHE A 37 16.96 -0.81 10.86
C PHE A 37 18.14 -0.45 9.95
N MET A 38 17.81 0.15 8.82
CA MET A 38 18.76 0.73 7.87
C MET A 38 18.41 2.20 7.66
N ILE A 39 19.39 3.06 7.91
CA ILE A 39 19.30 4.49 7.61
C ILE A 39 19.69 4.68 6.15
N VAL A 40 18.80 5.29 5.37
CA VAL A 40 19.02 5.56 3.95
C VAL A 40 19.28 7.04 3.76
N ASP A 41 20.43 7.34 3.17
CA ASP A 41 20.80 8.69 2.77
C ASP A 41 20.75 8.85 1.25
N GLY A 42 20.86 10.09 0.76
CA GLY A 42 21.01 10.36 -0.67
C GLY A 42 22.27 9.75 -1.32
N LYS A 43 23.21 9.25 -0.51
CA LYS A 43 24.45 8.60 -0.96
C LYS A 43 24.36 7.07 -0.97
N THR A 44 23.34 6.50 -0.32
CA THR A 44 23.16 5.05 -0.23
C THR A 44 22.80 4.48 -1.60
N SER A 45 23.47 3.41 -2.00
CA SER A 45 23.23 2.80 -3.31
C SER A 45 21.90 2.03 -3.32
N VAL A 46 21.26 1.96 -4.48
CA VAL A 46 20.01 1.18 -4.63
C VAL A 46 20.27 -0.30 -4.33
N SER A 47 21.43 -0.82 -4.73
CA SER A 47 21.83 -2.22 -4.46
C SER A 47 21.84 -2.54 -2.97
N ASP A 48 22.30 -1.64 -2.11
CA ASP A 48 22.36 -1.87 -0.66
C ASP A 48 20.95 -1.94 -0.06
N ILE A 49 20.02 -1.13 -0.58
CA ILE A 49 18.62 -1.12 -0.17
C ILE A 49 17.95 -2.44 -0.57
N GLU A 50 18.21 -2.93 -1.79
CA GLU A 50 17.69 -4.21 -2.28
C GLU A 50 18.19 -5.40 -1.46
N GLN A 51 19.49 -5.42 -1.16
CA GLN A 51 20.10 -6.46 -0.33
C GLN A 51 19.49 -6.47 1.08
N THR A 52 19.34 -5.29 1.68
CA THR A 52 18.76 -5.15 3.02
C THR A 52 17.29 -5.57 3.04
N PHE A 53 16.51 -5.18 2.03
CA PHE A 53 15.12 -5.60 1.90
C PHE A 53 14.99 -7.12 1.80
N ASN A 54 15.84 -7.77 0.98
CA ASN A 54 15.86 -9.22 0.85
C ASN A 54 16.30 -9.92 2.14
N HIS A 55 17.26 -9.36 2.87
CA HIS A 55 17.71 -9.88 4.15
C HIS A 55 16.58 -9.86 5.20
N PHE A 56 15.86 -8.72 5.34
CA PHE A 56 14.73 -8.61 6.27
C PHE A 56 13.52 -9.46 5.89
N THR A 57 13.32 -9.77 4.61
CA THR A 57 12.17 -10.56 4.15
C THR A 57 12.44 -12.06 4.07
N SER A 58 13.65 -12.46 3.69
CA SER A 58 13.98 -13.86 3.38
C SER A 58 14.83 -14.54 4.46
N GLU A 59 15.78 -13.84 5.07
CA GLU A 59 16.73 -14.42 6.02
C GLU A 59 16.21 -14.33 7.46
N ARG A 60 15.63 -13.18 7.83
CA ARG A 60 15.10 -12.91 9.17
C ARG A 60 13.64 -13.37 9.31
N LYS A 61 13.41 -14.37 10.16
CA LYS A 61 12.06 -14.97 10.42
C LYS A 61 11.37 -14.42 11.66
N ASP A 62 12.05 -13.60 12.42
CA ASP A 62 11.65 -12.94 13.67
C ASP A 62 10.95 -11.58 13.42
N ILE A 63 11.06 -11.06 12.19
CA ILE A 63 10.42 -9.81 11.79
C ILE A 63 8.94 -10.06 11.44
N ALA A 64 8.07 -9.31 12.09
CA ALA A 64 6.63 -9.29 11.87
C ALA A 64 6.23 -8.25 10.82
N ILE A 65 6.77 -7.03 10.94
CA ILE A 65 6.39 -5.88 10.12
C ILE A 65 7.67 -5.21 9.61
N LEU A 66 7.70 -4.88 8.33
CA LEU A 66 8.75 -4.09 7.69
C LEU A 66 8.17 -2.73 7.29
N LEU A 67 8.69 -1.67 7.90
CA LEU A 67 8.34 -0.29 7.61
C LEU A 67 9.35 0.28 6.61
N ILE A 68 8.86 0.89 5.54
CA ILE A 68 9.72 1.51 4.53
C ILE A 68 9.18 2.90 4.14
N ASN A 69 10.05 3.90 3.99
CA ASN A 69 9.59 5.18 3.46
C ASN A 69 9.19 5.04 1.98
N GLN A 70 8.09 5.69 1.58
CA GLN A 70 7.52 5.56 0.25
C GLN A 70 8.51 5.93 -0.88
N HIS A 71 9.30 7.00 -0.72
CA HIS A 71 10.29 7.39 -1.73
C HIS A 71 11.46 6.40 -1.85
N ILE A 72 11.77 5.66 -0.79
CA ILE A 72 12.77 4.59 -0.82
C ILE A 72 12.17 3.36 -1.52
N ALA A 73 10.92 3.02 -1.20
CA ALA A 73 10.21 1.92 -1.86
C ALA A 73 10.10 2.12 -3.38
N GLU A 74 9.95 3.37 -3.85
CA GLU A 74 9.93 3.69 -5.28
C GLU A 74 11.25 3.33 -5.98
N LYS A 75 12.40 3.45 -5.31
CA LYS A 75 13.70 3.07 -5.89
C LYS A 75 13.81 1.57 -6.16
N ILE A 76 13.11 0.76 -5.35
CA ILE A 76 13.12 -0.71 -5.42
C ILE A 76 11.75 -1.28 -5.80
N ARG A 77 10.93 -0.48 -6.50
CA ARG A 77 9.54 -0.82 -6.88
C ARG A 77 9.38 -2.23 -7.47
N PRO A 78 10.28 -2.71 -8.36
CA PRO A 78 10.13 -4.04 -8.95
C PRO A 78 10.18 -5.19 -7.92
N ILE A 79 10.92 -5.02 -6.82
CA ILE A 79 11.06 -6.05 -5.77
C ILE A 79 9.87 -5.97 -4.82
N VAL A 80 9.49 -4.76 -4.43
CA VAL A 80 8.33 -4.48 -3.56
C VAL A 80 7.04 -5.02 -4.18
N ASP A 81 6.78 -4.74 -5.46
CA ASP A 81 5.55 -5.20 -6.12
C ASP A 81 5.51 -6.73 -6.33
N ARG A 82 6.67 -7.40 -6.40
CA ARG A 82 6.77 -8.86 -6.47
C ARG A 82 6.56 -9.52 -5.11
N TYR A 83 6.75 -8.78 -4.02
CA TYR A 83 6.61 -9.28 -2.67
C TYR A 83 5.13 -9.51 -2.34
N THR A 84 4.71 -10.78 -2.34
CA THR A 84 3.32 -11.21 -2.10
C THR A 84 3.16 -12.08 -0.86
N GLN A 85 4.24 -12.24 -0.10
CA GLN A 85 4.23 -13.05 1.11
C GLN A 85 3.44 -12.34 2.22
N ALA A 86 2.76 -13.12 3.06
CA ALA A 86 1.98 -12.57 4.17
C ALA A 86 2.85 -12.01 5.30
N PHE A 87 4.09 -12.50 5.45
CA PHE A 87 5.01 -12.07 6.50
C PHE A 87 6.46 -12.03 6.03
N PRO A 88 7.25 -11.01 6.43
CA PRO A 88 6.83 -9.81 7.17
C PRO A 88 5.81 -8.93 6.42
N ALA A 89 4.91 -8.28 7.16
CA ALA A 89 3.95 -7.34 6.58
C ALA A 89 4.68 -6.06 6.13
N LEU A 90 4.63 -5.75 4.85
CA LEU A 90 5.26 -4.56 4.28
C LEU A 90 4.32 -3.36 4.38
N LEU A 91 4.78 -2.27 5.01
CA LEU A 91 4.02 -1.03 5.14
C LEU A 91 4.86 0.17 4.68
N GLU A 92 4.35 0.88 3.68
CA GLU A 92 4.93 2.13 3.19
C GLU A 92 4.47 3.30 4.08
N ILE A 93 5.42 4.09 4.60
CA ILE A 93 5.14 5.30 5.40
C ILE A 93 5.58 6.56 4.65
N PRO A 94 4.85 7.69 4.80
CA PRO A 94 5.27 8.96 4.21
C PRO A 94 6.49 9.52 4.93
N ALA A 95 7.31 10.30 4.22
CA ALA A 95 8.45 11.02 4.77
C ALA A 95 8.12 12.51 4.97
N LYS A 96 8.91 13.20 5.80
CA LYS A 96 8.73 14.62 6.14
C LYS A 96 8.89 15.57 4.94
N ASP A 97 9.87 15.31 4.07
CA ASP A 97 10.24 16.21 2.97
C ASP A 97 9.59 15.86 1.63
N HIS A 98 8.83 14.76 1.57
CA HIS A 98 8.05 14.34 0.41
C HIS A 98 6.59 14.15 0.82
N PRO A 99 5.75 15.19 0.66
CA PRO A 99 4.33 15.06 0.96
C PRO A 99 3.69 13.94 0.15
N TYR A 100 2.85 13.16 0.81
CA TYR A 100 2.16 12.00 0.26
C TYR A 100 1.39 12.36 -1.03
N ASP A 101 1.74 11.70 -2.14
CA ASP A 101 1.01 11.80 -3.39
C ASP A 101 0.04 10.60 -3.53
N PRO A 102 -1.27 10.80 -3.35
CA PRO A 102 -2.26 9.72 -3.42
C PRO A 102 -2.37 9.07 -4.82
N ALA A 103 -1.80 9.67 -5.87
CA ALA A 103 -1.77 9.06 -7.19
C ALA A 103 -0.80 7.86 -7.30
N LYS A 104 0.16 7.76 -6.37
CA LYS A 104 1.23 6.74 -6.41
C LYS A 104 0.98 5.54 -5.50
N ASP A 105 -0.06 5.59 -4.67
CA ASP A 105 -0.42 4.50 -3.77
C ASP A 105 -1.15 3.36 -4.50
N SER A 106 -0.65 2.14 -4.30
CA SER A 106 -1.18 0.89 -4.86
C SER A 106 -2.57 0.54 -4.32
N VAL A 107 -2.92 1.01 -3.12
CA VAL A 107 -4.23 0.75 -2.48
C VAL A 107 -5.33 1.59 -3.14
N LEU A 108 -5.06 2.86 -3.46
CA LEU A 108 -6.03 3.75 -4.11
C LEU A 108 -6.37 3.33 -5.56
N LYS A 109 -5.43 2.70 -6.28
CA LYS A 109 -5.70 2.10 -7.60
C LYS A 109 -6.74 0.97 -7.52
N ARG A 110 -6.76 0.19 -6.43
CA ARG A 110 -7.77 -0.87 -6.22
C ARG A 110 -9.14 -0.28 -5.88
N VAL A 111 -9.19 0.81 -5.12
CA VAL A 111 -10.45 1.46 -4.71
C VAL A 111 -11.13 2.21 -5.86
N GLN A 112 -10.38 2.81 -6.78
CA GLN A 112 -10.95 3.45 -7.98
C GLN A 112 -11.67 2.46 -8.89
N LYS A 113 -11.29 1.18 -8.87
CA LYS A 113 -11.97 0.14 -9.65
C LYS A 113 -13.27 -0.36 -9.01
N VAL A 114 -13.49 -0.07 -7.72
CA VAL A 114 -14.67 -0.50 -6.95
C VAL A 114 -15.75 0.57 -6.88
N ARG A 115 -15.43 1.84 -7.16
CA ARG A 115 -16.44 2.90 -7.28
C ARG A 115 -16.82 3.09 -8.76
N PRO A 116 -17.96 2.54 -9.24
CA PRO A 116 -18.54 3.05 -10.46
C PRO A 116 -18.83 4.53 -10.24
N HIS A 117 -18.13 5.39 -10.98
CA HIS A 117 -18.50 6.78 -11.14
C HIS A 117 -19.95 6.79 -11.66
N HIS A 118 -20.89 7.20 -10.81
CA HIS A 118 -22.19 7.63 -11.29
C HIS A 118 -21.92 8.89 -12.12
N PRO A 119 -22.22 8.91 -13.43
CA PRO A 119 -22.07 10.12 -14.20
C PRO A 119 -22.98 11.17 -13.59
N SER A 120 -22.40 12.33 -13.34
CA SER A 120 -23.05 13.55 -12.90
C SER A 120 -24.35 13.76 -13.68
N CYS A 121 -25.48 13.67 -12.98
CA CYS A 121 -26.76 14.18 -13.45
C CYS A 121 -26.59 15.70 -13.59
N SER A 122 -26.37 16.18 -14.82
CA SER A 122 -26.34 17.60 -15.11
C SER A 122 -27.77 18.12 -15.20
N SER A 123 -27.94 19.29 -14.61
CA SER A 123 -29.15 20.09 -14.55
C SER A 123 -29.82 20.31 -15.92
N ARG A 124 -31.05 19.82 -16.04
CA ARG A 124 -32.28 20.57 -16.36
C ARG A 124 -32.27 21.52 -17.59
N SER A 125 -32.85 21.04 -18.69
CA SER A 125 -33.89 21.70 -19.53
C SER A 125 -34.19 20.70 -20.67
N SER A 126 -35.39 20.25 -20.99
CA SER A 126 -36.71 20.87 -21.07
C SER A 126 -37.81 19.80 -20.86
N LEU A 127 -39.03 20.28 -20.63
CA LEU A 127 -40.28 19.53 -20.42
C LEU A 127 -40.61 18.48 -21.49
N THR A 128 -41.58 17.60 -21.14
CA THR A 128 -42.25 16.51 -21.89
C THR A 128 -41.47 15.17 -21.85
N ASP A 129 -41.94 14.06 -21.31
CA ASP A 129 -43.28 13.58 -21.01
C ASP A 129 -43.24 12.67 -19.77
N CYS A 130 -44.20 12.87 -18.86
CA CYS A 130 -44.58 11.86 -17.89
C CYS A 130 -45.72 11.06 -18.50
N ASP A 131 -45.44 9.91 -19.10
CA ASP A 131 -46.48 8.94 -19.43
C ASP A 131 -46.23 7.62 -18.68
N LEU A 132 -47.20 7.30 -17.81
CA LEU A 132 -47.33 6.04 -17.10
C LEU A 132 -47.56 4.88 -18.09
N PRO A 133 -47.13 3.65 -17.76
CA PRO A 133 -47.50 2.47 -18.52
C PRO A 133 -48.95 2.06 -18.20
N THR A 134 -49.87 2.25 -19.16
CA THR A 134 -51.16 1.57 -19.18
C THR A 134 -51.06 0.29 -19.99
N THR A 135 -50.91 -0.84 -19.30
CA THR A 135 -51.51 -2.11 -19.75
C THR A 135 -53.02 -2.07 -19.46
N PRO A 136 -53.87 -3.00 -19.93
CA PRO A 136 -53.69 -4.14 -20.87
C PRO A 136 -54.81 -4.20 -21.96
N HIS A 137 -54.71 -5.08 -22.98
CA HIS A 137 -55.81 -6.01 -23.30
C HIS A 137 -55.49 -7.04 -24.40
N ILE A 138 -55.93 -8.25 -24.09
CA ILE A 138 -56.03 -9.51 -24.84
C ILE A 138 -56.98 -9.38 -26.06
N ARG A 139 -56.59 -9.93 -27.23
CA ARG A 139 -57.41 -10.70 -28.20
C ARG A 139 -56.46 -11.59 -29.02
N THR A 140 -56.41 -12.91 -28.89
CA THR A 140 -57.34 -13.98 -29.37
C THR A 140 -57.37 -14.17 -30.89
N ALA A 141 -56.93 -15.37 -31.29
CA ALA A 141 -57.38 -16.24 -32.39
C ALA A 141 -57.03 -15.94 -33.87
N GLN A 142 -56.39 -16.99 -34.44
CA GLN A 142 -56.60 -17.59 -35.78
C GLN A 142 -56.25 -16.73 -37.00
N GLN A 143 -55.48 -17.23 -37.96
CA GLN A 143 -55.69 -18.47 -38.72
C GLN A 143 -54.38 -19.02 -39.28
#